data_AF-W4KJV7-F1
#
_entry.id   AF-W4KJV7-F1
#
_cell.length_a   1.000
_cell.length_b   1.000
_cell.length_c   1.000
_cell.angle_alpha   90.00
_cell.angle_beta   90.00
_cell.angle_gamma   90.00
#
_symmetry.space_group_name_H-M   'P 1'
#
loop_
_entity.id
_entity.type
_entity.pdbx_description
1 polymer ?
#
loop_
_entity_poly.entity_id
_entity_poly.type
_entity_poly.pdbx_seq_one_letter_code
_entity_poly.pdbx_strand_id
1 'polypeptide(L)'
;MGTPVVNEYPSLFRSEAMGLVQLFVSTEVAHDTVAELGELENMQFKDPNPNVNPFQRSFIGEIRRIDEMARRVLFSLLKLRGKKIRYPCARCMIRRLSSPLVREQLK
;
A
#
# COMPACT_ATOMS: atom_id res chain seq x y z
N MET A 1 -12.55 10.64 31.97
CA MET A 1 -12.71 11.08 30.58
C MET A 1 -13.13 9.86 29.79
N GLY A 2 -14.44 9.72 29.56
CA GLY A 2 -15.06 8.47 29.11
C GLY A 2 -14.54 8.04 27.74
N THR A 3 -14.25 6.75 27.62
CA THR A 3 -14.12 6.09 26.32
C THR A 3 -15.42 6.31 25.55
N PRO A 4 -15.40 6.84 24.30
CA PRO A 4 -16.61 6.87 23.50
C PRO A 4 -17.05 5.42 23.28
N VAL A 5 -18.24 5.11 23.80
CA VAL A 5 -18.90 3.82 23.58
C VAL A 5 -19.17 3.74 22.08
N VAL A 6 -18.33 3.00 21.36
CA VAL A 6 -18.57 2.69 19.95
C VAL A 6 -19.79 1.77 19.96
N ASN A 7 -20.92 2.24 19.43
CA ASN A 7 -22.08 1.38 19.24
C ASN A 7 -21.63 0.16 18.43
N GLU A 8 -21.74 -1.05 18.99
CA GLU A 8 -21.26 -2.31 18.40
C GLU A 8 -21.96 -2.70 17.09
N TYR A 9 -22.90 -1.89 16.59
CA TYR A 9 -23.68 -2.18 15.39
C TYR A 9 -23.79 -0.97 14.45
N PRO A 10 -23.43 -1.14 13.15
CA PRO A 10 -23.52 -0.07 12.17
C PRO A 10 -24.99 0.24 11.86
N SER A 11 -25.41 1.48 12.09
CA SER A 11 -26.71 1.95 11.62
C SER A 11 -26.68 2.15 10.10
N LEU A 12 -27.49 1.42 9.34
CA LEU A 12 -27.53 1.52 7.87
C LEU A 12 -27.86 2.93 7.33
N PHE A 13 -28.44 3.80 8.16
CA PHE A 13 -28.92 5.13 7.76
C PHE A 13 -27.91 6.26 7.97
N ARG A 14 -26.79 6.04 8.67
CA ARG A 14 -25.81 7.08 9.03
C ARG A 14 -24.38 6.54 8.93
N SER A 15 -23.44 7.42 8.62
CA SER A 15 -22.01 7.10 8.59
C SER A 15 -21.51 6.66 9.96
N GLU A 16 -20.52 5.77 9.96
CA GLU A 16 -19.84 5.33 11.17
C GLU A 16 -18.99 6.48 11.77
N ALA A 17 -18.76 6.41 13.08
CA ALA A 17 -17.97 7.43 13.78
C ALA A 17 -16.49 7.31 13.39
N MET A 18 -15.93 8.39 12.85
CA MET A 18 -14.52 8.44 12.43
C MET A 18 -13.66 9.17 13.47
N GLY A 19 -12.46 8.64 13.74
CA GLY A 19 -11.44 9.28 14.57
C GLY A 19 -10.24 9.75 13.74
N LEU A 20 -9.68 10.91 14.08
CA LEU A 20 -8.40 11.37 13.50
C LEU A 20 -7.26 10.96 14.42
N VAL A 21 -6.31 10.19 13.89
CA VAL A 21 -5.10 9.75 14.61
C VAL A 21 -3.86 10.34 13.95
N GLN A 22 -2.91 10.79 14.76
CA GLN A 22 -1.60 11.25 14.29
C GLN A 22 -0.57 10.13 14.48
N LEU A 23 0.01 9.67 13.37
CA LEU A 23 1.00 8.58 13.36
C LEU A 23 2.40 9.16 13.16
N PHE A 24 3.34 8.81 14.04
CA PHE A 24 4.75 9.14 13.90
C PHE A 24 5.53 7.87 13.59
N VAL A 25 6.23 7.83 12.45
CA VAL A 25 6.97 6.65 11.99
C VAL A 25 8.39 7.06 11.59
N SER A 26 9.36 6.24 11.98
CA SER A 26 10.75 6.38 11.49
C SER A 26 10.85 5.99 10.01
N THR A 27 11.69 6.68 9.25
CA THR A 27 11.89 6.41 7.81
C THR A 27 12.38 5.00 7.51
N GLU A 28 13.08 4.37 8.46
CA GLU A 28 13.60 3.00 8.30
C GLU A 28 12.50 1.93 8.29
N VAL A 29 11.41 2.17 9.04
CA VAL A 29 10.29 1.22 9.20
C VAL A 29 9.04 1.70 8.45
N ALA A 30 9.14 2.82 7.73
CA ALA A 30 8.01 3.45 7.05
C ALA A 30 7.39 2.52 5.99
N HIS A 31 8.20 1.80 5.22
CA HIS A 31 7.67 0.90 4.19
C HIS A 31 6.93 -0.31 4.77
N ASP A 32 7.49 -0.93 5.80
CA ASP A 32 6.88 -2.10 6.46
C ASP A 32 5.58 -1.72 7.15
N THR A 33 5.59 -0.63 7.93
CA THR A 33 4.37 -0.15 8.60
C THR A 33 3.25 0.18 7.62
N VAL A 34 3.54 0.84 6.48
CA VAL A 34 2.52 1.14 5.47
C VAL A 34 2.00 -0.13 4.79
N ALA A 35 2.84 -1.16 4.62
CA ALA A 35 2.41 -2.45 4.09
C ALA A 35 1.42 -3.15 5.04
N GLU A 36 1.75 -3.26 6.32
CA GLU A 36 0.86 -3.88 7.32
C GLU A 36 -0.45 -3.08 7.49
N LEU A 37 -0.38 -1.74 7.50
CA LEU A 37 -1.58 -0.88 7.54
C LEU A 37 -2.44 -1.02 6.27
N GLY A 38 -1.81 -1.29 5.13
CA GLY A 38 -2.49 -1.56 3.87
C GLY A 38 -3.27 -2.89 3.89
N GLU A 39 -2.77 -3.90 4.60
CA GLU A 39 -3.47 -5.19 4.76
C GLU A 39 -4.67 -5.11 5.73
N LEU A 40 -4.66 -4.15 6.68
CA LEU A 40 -5.76 -3.92 7.62
C LEU A 40 -6.94 -3.15 7.03
N GLU A 41 -6.73 -2.37 5.95
CA GLU A 41 -7.76 -1.67 5.17
C GLU A 41 -8.68 -0.69 5.95
N ASN A 42 -8.31 -0.26 7.17
CA ASN A 42 -9.17 0.54 8.07
C ASN A 42 -8.70 1.99 8.29
N MET A 43 -7.81 2.51 7.42
CA MET A 43 -7.25 3.86 7.58
C MET A 43 -7.29 4.64 6.27
N GLN A 44 -7.67 5.92 6.38
CA GLN A 44 -7.60 6.87 5.28
C GLN A 44 -6.51 7.92 5.57
N PHE A 45 -5.46 7.94 4.74
CA PHE A 45 -4.40 8.94 4.86
C PHE A 45 -4.87 10.32 4.36
N LYS A 46 -4.55 11.36 5.12
CA LYS A 46 -4.73 12.76 4.73
C LYS A 46 -3.39 13.34 4.28
N ASP A 47 -3.37 14.11 3.19
CA ASP A 47 -2.16 14.81 2.77
C ASP A 47 -1.87 15.98 3.76
N PRO A 48 -0.75 15.94 4.51
CA PRO A 48 -0.38 17.06 5.37
C PRO A 48 0.18 18.26 4.58
N ASN A 49 0.66 18.05 3.35
CA ASN A 49 1.46 19.01 2.60
C ASN A 49 0.83 19.35 1.22
N PRO A 50 -0.37 19.96 1.18
CA PRO A 50 -1.05 20.26 -0.09
C PRO A 50 -0.32 21.29 -0.96
N ASN A 51 0.46 22.19 -0.35
CA ASN A 51 1.15 23.29 -1.06
C ASN A 51 2.52 22.89 -1.61
N VAL A 52 3.00 21.68 -1.29
CA VAL A 52 4.32 21.22 -1.73
C VAL A 52 4.20 20.55 -3.09
N ASN A 53 5.00 21.05 -4.04
CA ASN A 53 5.10 20.51 -5.38
C ASN A 53 5.41 19.00 -5.34
N PRO A 54 4.66 18.15 -6.08
CA PRO A 54 4.91 16.71 -6.17
C PRO A 54 6.35 16.32 -6.51
N PHE A 55 7.13 17.21 -7.14
CA PHE A 55 8.54 16.96 -7.49
C PHE A 55 9.56 17.20 -6.35
N GLN A 56 9.12 17.75 -5.22
CA GLN A 56 9.99 18.03 -4.07
C GLN A 56 9.63 17.22 -2.82
N ARG A 57 8.58 16.40 -2.90
CA ARG A 57 8.15 15.48 -1.84
C ARG A 57 9.19 14.38 -1.58
N SER A 58 9.16 13.81 -0.39
CA SER A 58 9.94 12.61 -0.05
C SER A 58 9.52 11.41 -0.93
N PHE A 59 10.44 10.45 -1.12
CA PHE A 59 10.23 9.18 -1.86
C PHE A 59 10.03 9.24 -3.39
N ILE A 60 10.15 10.41 -4.03
CA ILE A 60 9.98 10.53 -5.50
C ILE A 60 10.93 9.64 -6.29
N GLY A 61 12.17 9.47 -5.82
CA GLY A 61 13.16 8.63 -6.48
C GLY A 61 12.72 7.16 -6.55
N GLU A 62 12.02 6.66 -5.53
CA GLU A 62 11.46 5.31 -5.51
C GLU A 62 10.23 5.19 -6.40
N ILE A 63 9.32 6.17 -6.32
CA ILE A 63 8.11 6.21 -7.15
C ILE A 63 8.48 6.20 -8.64
N ARG A 64 9.45 7.02 -9.05
CA ARG A 64 9.93 7.05 -10.44
C ARG A 64 10.56 5.74 -10.88
N ARG A 65 11.33 5.08 -9.99
CA ARG A 65 11.91 3.76 -10.27
C ARG A 65 10.81 2.71 -10.49
N ILE A 66 9.77 2.71 -9.67
CA ILE A 66 8.65 1.78 -9.79
C ILE A 66 7.81 2.05 -11.05
N ASP A 67 7.55 3.32 -11.39
CA ASP A 67 6.82 3.68 -12.61
C ASP A 67 7.53 3.19 -13.88
N GLU A 68 8.85 3.39 -13.96
CA GLU A 68 9.67 2.91 -15.08
C GLU A 68 9.69 1.38 -15.15
N MET A 69 9.80 0.69 -14.00
CA MET A 69 9.71 -0.78 -13.95
C MET A 69 8.35 -1.28 -14.40
N ALA A 70 7.25 -0.66 -13.96
CA ALA A 70 5.89 -0.99 -14.36
C ALA A 70 5.71 -0.83 -15.88
N ARG A 71 6.28 0.24 -16.47
CA ARG A 71 6.28 0.45 -17.92
C ARG A 71 6.96 -0.70 -18.67
N ARG A 72 8.14 -1.13 -18.20
CA ARG A 72 8.90 -2.24 -18.80
C ARG A 72 8.16 -3.57 -18.69
N VAL A 73 7.56 -3.84 -17.53
CA VAL A 73 6.73 -5.04 -17.32
C VAL A 73 5.53 -5.03 -18.27
N LEU A 74 4.81 -3.91 -18.35
CA LEU A 74 3.65 -3.78 -19.22
C LEU A 74 4.02 -3.99 -20.69
N PHE A 75 5.10 -3.35 -21.16
CA PHE A 75 5.59 -3.52 -22.52
C PHE A 75 6.00 -4.96 -22.82
N SER A 76 6.64 -5.63 -21.85
CA SER A 76 7.02 -7.04 -21.97
C SER A 76 5.77 -7.91 -22.08
N LEU A 77 4.78 -7.71 -21.21
CA LEU A 77 3.50 -8.43 -21.28
C LEU A 77 2.77 -8.22 -22.61
N LEU A 78 2.78 -6.99 -23.15
CA LEU A 78 2.18 -6.68 -24.45
C LEU A 78 2.86 -7.46 -25.59
N LYS A 79 4.20 -7.49 -25.62
CA LYS A 79 4.97 -8.27 -26.60
C LYS A 79 4.75 -9.78 -26.47
N LEU A 80 4.50 -10.24 -25.25
CA LEU A 80 4.30 -11.65 -24.94
C LEU A 80 2.89 -12.14 -25.24
N ARG A 81 1.89 -11.26 -25.48
CA ARG A 81 0.50 -11.66 -25.82
C ARG A 81 0.40 -12.59 -27.04
N GLY A 82 1.37 -12.53 -27.97
CA GLY A 82 1.43 -13.42 -29.13
C GLY A 82 2.18 -14.74 -28.90
N LYS A 83 2.81 -14.94 -27.73
CA LYS A 83 3.63 -16.11 -27.41
C LYS A 83 2.93 -16.91 -26.33
N LYS A 84 2.63 -18.20 -26.56
CA LYS A 84 2.01 -19.13 -25.58
C LYS A 84 2.99 -19.46 -24.45
N ILE A 85 3.33 -18.49 -23.61
CA ILE A 85 4.18 -18.67 -22.44
C ILE A 85 3.28 -18.56 -21.21
N ARG A 86 3.18 -19.64 -20.43
CA ARG A 86 2.47 -19.65 -19.14
C ARG A 86 3.29 -18.86 -18.13
N TYR A 87 2.86 -17.65 -17.79
CA TYR A 87 3.40 -16.92 -16.65
C TYR A 87 2.66 -17.35 -15.39
N PRO A 88 3.36 -17.55 -14.26
CA PRO A 88 2.68 -17.68 -12.97
C PRO A 88 1.85 -16.42 -12.75
N CYS A 89 0.58 -16.60 -12.37
CA CYS A 89 -0.36 -15.50 -12.19
C CYS A 89 0.28 -14.40 -11.32
N ALA A 90 0.16 -13.13 -11.72
CA ALA A 90 0.66 -12.00 -10.92
C ALA A 90 0.09 -12.02 -9.48
N ARG A 91 -1.13 -12.53 -9.32
CA ARG A 91 -1.78 -12.75 -8.02
C ARG A 91 -1.10 -13.84 -7.18
N CYS A 92 -0.41 -14.80 -7.80
CA CYS A 92 0.39 -15.83 -7.11
C CYS A 92 1.77 -15.33 -6.69
N MET A 93 2.34 -14.28 -7.33
CA MET A 93 3.66 -13.74 -6.96
C MET A 93 3.58 -12.75 -5.79
N ILE A 94 2.62 -11.81 -5.83
CA ILE A 94 2.45 -10.81 -4.76
C ILE A 94 2.14 -11.49 -3.41
N ARG A 95 1.29 -12.52 -3.43
CA ARG A 95 0.92 -13.28 -2.21
C ARG A 95 2.03 -14.18 -1.67
N ARG A 96 3.02 -14.56 -2.50
CA ARG A 96 4.20 -15.31 -2.03
C ARG A 96 5.23 -14.39 -1.38
N LEU A 97 5.43 -13.17 -1.88
CA LEU A 97 6.33 -12.20 -1.26
C LEU A 97 5.79 -11.61 0.07
N SER A 98 4.47 -11.45 0.23
CA SER A 98 3.85 -11.04 1.52
C SER A 98 3.76 -12.17 2.55
N SER A 99 4.06 -13.43 2.19
CA SER A 99 4.02 -14.50 3.17
C SER A 99 5.16 -14.35 4.18
N PRO A 100 4.91 -14.46 5.51
CA PRO A 100 5.95 -14.31 6.53
C PRO A 100 7.11 -15.30 6.35
N LEU A 101 6.87 -16.43 5.68
CA LEU A 101 7.87 -17.45 5.32
C LEU A 101 8.93 -16.98 4.32
N VAL A 102 8.63 -16.02 3.43
CA VAL A 102 9.62 -15.50 2.45
C VAL A 102 10.42 -14.33 3.03
N ARG A 103 9.86 -13.58 3.98
CA ARG A 103 10.58 -12.51 4.71
C ARG A 103 11.71 -13.06 5.60
N GLU A 104 11.58 -14.28 6.11
CA GLU A 104 12.60 -14.90 6.97
C GLU A 104 13.77 -15.53 6.19
N GLN A 105 13.59 -15.84 4.90
CA GLN A 105 14.65 -16.38 4.04
C GLN A 105 15.50 -15.33 3.31
N LEU A 106 15.21 -14.03 3.49
CA LEU A 106 15.96 -12.94 2.88
C LEU A 106 16.89 -12.19 3.86
N LYS A 107 17.08 -12.73 5.07
CA LYS A 107 18.15 -12.35 6.01
C LYS A 107 19.28 -13.37 5.94
#